data_AF-A0A535WBK7-F1
#
_entry.id   AF-A0A535WBK7-F1
#
_cell.length_a   1.000
_cell.length_b   1.000
_cell.length_c   1.000
_cell.angle_alpha   90.00
_cell.angle_beta   90.00
_cell.angle_gamma   90.00
#
_symmetry.space_group_name_H-M   'P 1'
#
loop_
_entity.id
_entity.type
_entity.pdbx_description
1 polymer ?
#
loop_
_entity_poly.entity_id
_entity_poly.type
_entity_poly.pdbx_seq_one_letter_code
_entity_poly.pdbx_strand_id
1 'polypeptide(L)'
;MRGGLIALVLAVLVLGADGIAATADGTPSDPAQQRAIIDQVRAQLGSNLADAMAAQQQLRQSLEDNAAQQRVVQGKIAAAEARIADLDMQIAESQRRETLLARRIEAKRTQLRQLARAAYAAPESALVILAESQSLGDLLTRISDLNVAGAQAAEIKESLKQDLEAQQKEREKQEAARVEQVKLRDQLNSDLSQLKTL
;
A
#
# COMPACT_ATOMS: atom_id res chain seq x y z
N MET A 1 20.14 -2.10 16.79
CA MET A 1 20.47 -3.37 17.48
C MET A 1 20.18 -4.49 16.49
N ARG A 2 21.06 -5.38 16.06
CA ARG A 2 22.39 -5.83 16.49
C ARG A 2 23.31 -5.85 15.27
N GLY A 3 24.54 -5.39 15.44
CA GLY A 3 25.60 -5.49 14.46
C GLY A 3 26.63 -6.54 14.86
N GLY A 4 27.56 -6.77 13.94
CA GLY A 4 28.80 -7.54 14.14
C GLY A 4 28.80 -8.84 13.33
N LEU A 5 29.91 -9.34 12.79
CA LEU A 5 31.31 -8.92 12.84
C LEU A 5 32.07 -10.06 12.15
N ILE A 6 32.67 -9.87 10.96
CA ILE A 6 33.85 -10.64 10.50
C ILE A 6 34.60 -9.69 9.55
N ALA A 7 35.37 -8.71 10.03
CA ALA A 7 36.72 -8.84 10.60
C ALA A 7 37.73 -9.46 9.60
N LEU A 8 38.19 -8.58 8.71
CA LEU A 8 39.40 -8.69 7.90
C LEU A 8 40.61 -8.92 8.82
N VAL A 9 41.12 -10.15 8.88
CA VAL A 9 42.38 -10.45 9.58
C VAL A 9 43.53 -10.15 8.62
N LEU A 10 44.02 -8.92 8.70
CA LEU A 10 45.25 -8.45 8.07
C LEU A 10 46.13 -7.98 9.22
N ALA A 11 46.94 -8.88 9.77
CA ALA A 11 47.89 -8.56 10.83
C ALA A 11 49.16 -9.41 10.72
N VAL A 12 50.23 -8.72 10.33
CA VAL A 12 51.59 -8.80 10.89
C VAL A 12 52.32 -10.14 10.79
N LEU A 13 53.32 -10.19 9.90
CA LEU A 13 54.52 -10.98 10.11
C LEU A 13 55.74 -10.24 9.56
N VAL A 14 56.14 -9.20 10.31
CA VAL A 14 57.51 -8.67 10.33
C VAL A 14 58.10 -9.08 11.68
N LEU A 15 59.36 -9.51 11.67
CA LEU A 15 60.21 -10.00 12.77
C LEU A 15 60.21 -11.51 13.03
N GLY A 16 61.15 -12.16 12.35
CA GLY A 16 61.67 -13.49 12.62
C GLY A 16 62.95 -13.72 11.80
N ALA A 17 63.87 -12.75 11.81
CA ALA A 17 65.23 -12.95 11.32
C ALA A 17 66.04 -13.62 12.44
N ASP A 18 65.78 -14.89 12.66
CA ASP A 18 66.71 -15.74 13.41
C ASP A 18 67.87 -16.10 12.49
N GLY A 19 69.07 -15.77 12.93
CA GLY A 19 70.31 -16.06 12.24
C GLY A 19 70.46 -17.57 12.06
N ILE A 20 70.24 -18.05 10.84
CA ILE A 20 70.72 -19.34 10.42
C ILE A 20 72.23 -19.19 10.24
N ALA A 21 72.95 -19.55 11.30
CA ALA A 21 74.36 -19.87 11.23
C ALA A 21 74.57 -20.83 10.05
N ALA A 22 75.36 -20.40 9.08
CA ALA A 22 75.81 -21.21 7.98
C ALA A 22 76.71 -22.33 8.51
N THR A 23 76.11 -23.46 8.88
CA THR A 23 76.81 -24.74 8.89
C THR A 23 76.67 -25.33 7.50
N ALA A 24 77.79 -25.34 6.78
CA ALA A 24 77.96 -26.11 5.56
C ALA A 24 77.91 -27.61 5.90
N ASP A 25 76.70 -28.17 5.95
CA ASP A 25 76.45 -29.60 5.84
C ASP A 25 75.40 -29.81 4.76
N GLY A 26 75.89 -30.13 3.55
CA GLY A 26 75.06 -30.49 2.41
C GLY A 26 74.35 -31.81 2.70
N THR A 27 73.06 -31.75 3.02
CA THR A 27 72.17 -32.89 2.82
C THR A 27 71.63 -32.80 1.40
N PRO A 28 71.75 -33.86 0.57
CA PRO A 28 71.09 -33.85 -0.73
C PRO A 28 69.60 -33.72 -0.46
N SER A 29 68.95 -32.70 -1.01
CA SER A 29 67.49 -32.63 -1.02
C SER A 29 67.00 -33.89 -1.72
N ASP A 30 66.49 -34.84 -0.94
CA ASP A 30 66.16 -36.16 -1.45
C ASP A 30 65.12 -35.97 -2.57
N PRO A 31 65.36 -36.43 -3.82
CA PRO A 31 64.47 -36.18 -4.94
C PRO A 31 63.03 -36.69 -4.69
N ALA A 32 62.86 -37.62 -3.74
CA ALA A 32 61.56 -38.05 -3.24
C ALA A 32 60.81 -36.95 -2.46
N GLN A 33 61.50 -36.15 -1.64
CA GLN A 33 60.88 -35.06 -0.87
C GLN A 33 60.45 -33.90 -1.79
N GLN A 34 61.26 -33.55 -2.80
CA GLN A 34 60.87 -32.54 -3.79
C GLN A 34 59.63 -32.96 -4.58
N ARG A 35 59.49 -34.24 -4.95
CA ARG A 35 58.29 -34.76 -5.63
C ARG A 35 57.05 -34.70 -4.75
N ALA A 36 57.17 -35.08 -3.47
CA ALA A 36 56.07 -34.99 -2.51
C ALA A 36 55.56 -33.55 -2.31
N ILE A 37 56.48 -32.56 -2.25
CA ILE A 37 56.10 -31.14 -2.16
C ILE A 37 55.38 -30.68 -3.44
N ILE A 38 55.86 -31.06 -4.63
CA ILE A 38 55.20 -30.70 -5.90
C ILE A 38 53.80 -31.31 -6.00
N ASP A 39 53.65 -32.57 -5.62
CA ASP A 39 52.35 -33.25 -5.62
C ASP A 39 51.38 -32.62 -4.60
N GLN A 40 51.88 -32.22 -3.43
CA GLN A 40 51.09 -31.48 -2.44
C GLN A 40 50.65 -30.10 -2.96
N VAL A 41 51.55 -29.35 -3.60
CA VAL A 41 51.22 -28.06 -4.20
C VAL A 41 50.20 -28.24 -5.33
N ARG A 42 50.36 -29.26 -6.18
CA ARG A 42 49.39 -29.58 -7.23
C ARG A 42 48.02 -29.94 -6.66
N ALA A 43 47.98 -30.74 -5.59
CA ALA A 43 46.74 -31.09 -4.91
C ALA A 43 46.07 -29.86 -4.27
N GLN A 44 46.85 -28.98 -3.63
CA GLN A 44 46.33 -27.72 -3.06
C GLN A 44 45.81 -26.77 -4.15
N LEU A 45 46.52 -26.62 -5.28
CA LEU A 45 46.04 -25.82 -6.40
C LEU A 45 44.76 -26.40 -7.01
N GLY A 46 44.69 -27.73 -7.15
CA GLY A 46 43.48 -28.42 -7.61
C GLY A 46 42.29 -28.19 -6.69
N SER A 47 42.49 -28.28 -5.37
CA SER A 47 41.47 -27.97 -4.36
C SER A 47 41.03 -26.51 -4.43
N ASN A 48 41.97 -25.57 -4.39
CA ASN A 48 41.67 -24.14 -4.43
C ASN A 48 40.94 -23.72 -5.71
N LEU A 49 41.27 -24.34 -6.86
CA LEU A 49 40.56 -24.11 -8.12
C LEU A 49 39.14 -24.70 -8.09
N ALA A 50 38.98 -25.90 -7.55
CA ALA A 50 37.65 -26.51 -7.38
C ALA A 50 36.77 -25.66 -6.44
N ASP A 51 37.32 -25.18 -5.33
CA ASP A 51 36.65 -24.30 -4.38
C ASP A 51 36.28 -22.96 -5.02
N ALA A 52 37.19 -22.36 -5.82
CA ALA A 52 36.92 -21.13 -6.55
C ALA A 52 35.81 -21.30 -7.59
N MET A 53 35.78 -22.42 -8.32
CA MET A 53 34.69 -22.72 -9.27
C MET A 53 33.37 -22.99 -8.55
N ALA A 54 33.38 -23.70 -7.42
CA ALA A 54 32.20 -23.92 -6.61
C ALA A 54 31.65 -22.59 -6.08
N ALA A 55 32.50 -21.70 -5.57
CA ALA A 55 32.14 -20.35 -5.15
C ALA A 55 31.59 -19.50 -6.31
N GLN A 56 32.19 -19.60 -7.51
CA GLN A 56 31.69 -18.91 -8.70
C GLN A 56 30.30 -19.41 -9.12
N GLN A 57 30.07 -20.73 -9.07
CA GLN A 57 28.78 -21.32 -9.40
C GLN A 57 27.72 -20.92 -8.38
N GLN A 58 28.06 -20.93 -7.09
CA GLN A 58 27.19 -20.47 -6.01
C GLN A 58 26.84 -18.98 -6.15
N LEU A 59 27.81 -18.14 -6.50
CA LEU A 59 27.57 -16.72 -6.75
C LEU A 59 26.62 -16.50 -7.94
N ARG A 60 26.83 -17.23 -9.05
CA ARG A 60 25.91 -17.17 -10.20
C ARG A 60 24.49 -17.55 -9.82
N GLN A 61 24.32 -18.65 -9.08
CA GLN A 61 23.00 -19.07 -8.60
C GLN A 61 22.37 -18.00 -7.71
N SER A 62 23.13 -17.42 -6.78
CA SER A 62 22.64 -16.35 -5.90
C SER A 62 22.23 -15.10 -6.67
N LEU A 63 22.94 -14.74 -7.75
CA LEU A 63 22.59 -13.61 -8.61
C LEU A 63 21.33 -13.89 -9.43
N GLU A 64 21.17 -15.10 -9.95
CA GLU A 64 19.95 -15.52 -10.66
C GLU A 64 18.74 -15.53 -9.74
N ASP A 65 18.89 -16.06 -8.52
CA ASP A 65 17.84 -16.08 -7.49
C ASP A 65 17.47 -14.65 -7.07
N ASN A 66 18.47 -13.78 -6.85
CA ASN A 66 18.24 -12.36 -6.54
C ASN A 66 17.50 -11.67 -7.69
N ALA A 67 17.92 -11.86 -8.95
CA ALA A 67 17.23 -11.30 -10.11
C ALA A 67 15.78 -11.80 -10.24
N ALA A 68 15.51 -13.07 -9.93
CA ALA A 68 14.16 -13.61 -9.88
C ALA A 68 13.33 -12.95 -8.77
N GLN A 69 13.88 -12.79 -7.57
CA GLN A 69 13.22 -12.09 -6.45
C GLN A 69 12.90 -10.63 -6.80
N GLN A 70 13.84 -9.91 -7.43
CA GLN A 70 13.61 -8.54 -7.91
C GLN A 70 12.42 -8.46 -8.87
N ARG A 71 12.32 -9.39 -9.84
CA ARG A 71 11.17 -9.43 -10.78
C ARG A 71 9.85 -9.69 -10.06
N VAL A 72 9.83 -10.57 -9.06
CA VAL A 72 8.64 -10.85 -8.26
C VAL A 72 8.20 -9.61 -7.48
N VAL A 73 9.14 -8.91 -6.82
CA VAL A 73 8.84 -7.69 -6.07
C VAL A 73 8.35 -6.57 -7.00
N GLN A 74 8.98 -6.39 -8.17
CA GLN A 74 8.50 -5.46 -9.20
C GLN A 74 7.07 -5.76 -9.66
N GLY A 75 6.74 -7.04 -9.86
CA GLY A 75 5.37 -7.45 -10.18
C GLY A 75 4.36 -7.10 -9.07
N LYS A 76 4.75 -7.28 -7.80
CA LYS A 76 3.92 -6.89 -6.64
C LYS A 76 3.73 -5.37 -6.55
N ILE A 77 4.76 -4.59 -6.85
CA ILE A 77 4.69 -3.11 -6.90
C ILE A 77 3.69 -2.69 -7.98
N ALA A 78 3.81 -3.22 -9.20
CA ALA A 78 2.89 -2.90 -10.29
C ALA A 78 1.43 -3.28 -9.94
N ALA A 79 1.22 -4.42 -9.29
CA ALA A 79 -0.11 -4.82 -8.82
C ALA A 79 -0.66 -3.87 -7.72
N ALA A 80 0.17 -3.44 -6.78
CA ALA A 80 -0.21 -2.48 -5.75
C ALA A 80 -0.55 -1.11 -6.37
N GLU A 81 0.24 -0.64 -7.35
CA GLU A 81 -0.03 0.60 -8.09
C GLU A 81 -1.34 0.54 -8.87
N ALA A 82 -1.62 -0.57 -9.55
CA ALA A 82 -2.90 -0.78 -10.22
C ALA A 82 -4.07 -0.73 -9.23
N ARG A 83 -3.90 -1.32 -8.04
CA ARG A 83 -4.93 -1.29 -6.99
C ARG A 83 -5.13 0.10 -6.40
N ILE A 84 -4.06 0.87 -6.24
CA ILE A 84 -4.14 2.27 -5.80
C ILE A 84 -4.91 3.10 -6.85
N ALA A 85 -4.60 2.92 -8.13
CA ALA A 85 -5.29 3.64 -9.21
C ALA A 85 -6.79 3.29 -9.28
N ASP A 86 -7.14 2.03 -9.11
CA ASP A 86 -8.54 1.57 -9.00
C ASP A 86 -9.26 2.21 -7.80
N LEU A 87 -8.63 2.21 -6.62
CA LEU A 87 -9.17 2.87 -5.43
C LEU A 87 -9.31 4.39 -5.62
N ASP A 88 -8.35 5.04 -6.28
CA ASP A 88 -8.42 6.48 -6.60
C ASP A 88 -9.62 6.82 -7.49
N MET A 89 -9.91 5.99 -8.50
CA MET A 89 -11.10 6.16 -9.33
C MET A 89 -12.40 5.97 -8.51
N GLN A 90 -12.46 4.94 -7.67
CA GLN A 90 -13.64 4.67 -6.82
C GLN A 90 -13.89 5.81 -5.83
N ILE A 91 -12.84 6.34 -5.18
CA ILE A 91 -12.94 7.48 -4.27
C ILE A 91 -13.45 8.70 -5.02
N ALA A 92 -12.89 9.02 -6.19
CA ALA A 92 -13.32 10.16 -6.99
C ALA A 92 -14.79 10.05 -7.44
N GLU A 93 -15.23 8.85 -7.80
CA GLU A 93 -16.62 8.59 -8.16
C GLU A 93 -17.57 8.73 -6.95
N SER A 94 -17.18 8.19 -5.79
CA SER A 94 -17.92 8.35 -4.54
C SER A 94 -18.07 9.82 -4.13
N GLN A 95 -17.00 10.61 -4.21
CA GLN A 95 -17.03 12.06 -3.93
C GLN A 95 -17.99 12.82 -4.86
N ARG A 96 -18.06 12.45 -6.14
CA ARG A 96 -19.01 13.03 -7.10
C ARG A 96 -20.46 12.70 -6.72
N ARG A 97 -20.74 11.43 -6.38
CA ARG A 97 -22.07 10.99 -5.95
C ARG A 97 -22.52 11.71 -4.68
N GLU A 98 -21.66 11.82 -3.68
CA GLU A 98 -21.93 12.54 -2.44
C GLU A 98 -22.22 14.02 -2.69
N THR A 99 -21.45 14.68 -3.56
CA THR A 99 -21.67 16.09 -3.91
C THR A 99 -23.04 16.29 -4.57
N LEU A 100 -23.42 15.42 -5.50
CA LEU A 100 -24.73 15.46 -6.15
C LEU A 100 -25.87 15.22 -5.15
N LEU A 101 -25.69 14.24 -4.25
CA LEU A 101 -26.66 13.92 -3.22
C LEU A 101 -26.84 15.08 -2.23
N ALA A 102 -25.74 15.67 -1.77
CA ALA A 102 -25.76 16.84 -0.88
C ALA A 102 -26.48 18.04 -1.51
N ARG A 103 -26.23 18.32 -2.80
CA ARG A 103 -26.95 19.37 -3.55
C ARG A 103 -28.45 19.06 -3.64
N ARG A 104 -28.83 17.81 -3.91
CA ARG A 104 -30.23 17.39 -3.97
C ARG A 104 -30.92 17.54 -2.61
N ILE A 105 -30.25 17.18 -1.52
CA ILE A 105 -30.74 17.36 -0.16
C ILE A 105 -31.00 18.85 0.12
N GLU A 106 -30.05 19.75 -0.20
CA GLU A 106 -30.23 21.18 0.09
C GLU A 106 -31.32 21.83 -0.79
N ALA A 107 -31.43 21.42 -2.06
CA ALA A 107 -32.53 21.84 -2.92
C ALA A 107 -33.90 21.44 -2.34
N LYS A 108 -34.04 20.18 -1.90
CA LYS A 108 -35.26 19.68 -1.24
C LYS A 108 -35.54 20.40 0.07
N ARG A 109 -34.52 20.68 0.90
CA ARG A 109 -34.69 21.46 2.14
C ARG A 109 -35.17 22.87 1.85
N THR A 110 -34.68 23.50 0.79
CA THR A 110 -35.12 24.84 0.38
C THR A 110 -36.57 24.83 -0.11
N GLN A 111 -36.95 23.85 -0.94
CA GLN A 111 -38.34 23.65 -1.37
C GLN A 111 -39.29 23.45 -0.18
N LEU A 112 -38.91 22.63 0.80
CA LEU A 112 -39.71 22.41 2.01
C LEU A 112 -39.86 23.68 2.86
N ARG A 113 -38.80 24.48 3.01
CA ARG A 113 -38.88 25.77 3.72
C ARG A 113 -39.79 26.76 3.00
N GLN A 114 -39.75 26.79 1.66
CA GLN A 114 -40.62 27.65 0.85
C GLN A 114 -42.09 27.20 0.95
N LEU A 115 -42.37 25.90 0.87
CA LEU A 115 -43.70 25.34 1.07
C LEU A 115 -44.25 25.69 2.46
N ALA A 116 -43.44 25.49 3.51
CA ALA A 116 -43.83 25.84 4.87
C ALA A 116 -44.10 27.35 5.04
N ARG A 117 -43.27 28.21 4.43
CA ARG A 117 -43.51 29.65 4.43
C ARG A 117 -44.76 30.04 3.65
N ALA A 118 -45.03 29.45 2.49
CA ALA A 118 -46.23 29.73 1.72
C ALA A 118 -47.50 29.29 2.46
N ALA A 119 -47.46 28.14 3.14
CA ALA A 119 -48.56 27.67 3.98
C ALA A 119 -48.82 28.60 5.18
N TYR A 120 -47.77 29.20 5.76
CA TYR A 120 -47.88 30.05 6.96
C TYR A 120 -48.11 31.53 6.65
N ALA A 121 -47.56 32.04 5.55
CA ALA A 121 -47.61 33.44 5.14
C ALA A 121 -48.77 33.74 4.18
N ALA A 122 -49.76 32.86 4.08
CA ALA A 122 -51.00 33.13 3.38
C ALA A 122 -52.08 33.59 4.38
N PRO A 123 -52.17 34.90 4.69
CA PRO A 123 -53.18 35.44 5.60
C PRO A 123 -54.60 35.38 5.01
N GLU A 124 -54.75 35.18 3.69
CA GLU A 124 -56.06 35.25 3.02
C GLU A 124 -56.52 33.93 2.36
N SER A 125 -55.87 32.78 2.54
CA SER A 125 -56.28 31.56 1.82
C SER A 125 -56.89 30.48 2.72
N ALA A 126 -56.39 30.22 3.92
CA ALA A 126 -57.00 29.18 4.77
C ALA A 126 -58.45 29.51 5.19
N LEU A 127 -58.74 30.79 5.46
CA LEU A 127 -60.07 31.27 5.89
C LEU A 127 -60.98 31.67 4.70
N VAL A 128 -60.43 32.14 3.57
CA VAL A 128 -61.21 32.43 2.35
C VAL A 128 -61.52 31.15 1.56
N ILE A 129 -60.60 30.17 1.52
CA ILE A 129 -60.91 28.83 1.01
C ILE A 129 -61.95 28.16 1.91
N LEU A 130 -61.98 28.44 3.22
CA LEU A 130 -63.07 28.00 4.11
C LEU A 130 -64.43 28.64 3.75
N ALA A 131 -64.41 29.88 3.24
CA ALA A 131 -65.59 30.62 2.80
C ALA A 131 -66.04 30.25 1.36
N GLU A 132 -65.11 29.84 0.48
CA GLU A 132 -65.39 29.36 -0.89
C GLU A 132 -65.58 27.83 -0.98
N SER A 133 -65.10 27.05 -0.01
CA SER A 133 -65.29 25.60 0.02
C SER A 133 -66.73 25.27 0.39
N GLN A 134 -67.47 24.63 -0.52
CA GLN A 134 -68.84 24.18 -0.27
C GLN A 134 -68.93 23.04 0.78
N SER A 135 -67.81 22.48 1.26
CA SER A 135 -67.82 21.50 2.36
C SER A 135 -66.52 21.48 3.19
N LEU A 136 -66.66 21.23 4.51
CA LEU A 136 -65.55 20.94 5.44
C LEU A 136 -64.75 19.68 5.04
N GLY A 137 -65.36 18.77 4.28
CA GLY A 137 -64.73 17.53 3.82
C GLY A 137 -63.61 17.76 2.79
N ASP A 138 -63.79 18.71 1.87
CA ASP A 138 -62.75 19.09 0.89
C ASP A 138 -61.52 19.72 1.57
N LEU A 139 -61.77 20.53 2.60
CA LEU A 139 -60.71 21.21 3.34
C LEU A 139 -59.91 20.23 4.21
N LEU A 140 -60.60 19.29 4.87
CA LEU A 140 -59.97 18.17 5.58
C LEU A 140 -59.15 17.27 4.64
N THR A 141 -59.66 17.01 3.43
CA THR A 141 -58.95 16.19 2.43
C THR A 141 -57.68 16.88 1.98
N ARG A 142 -57.71 18.18 1.66
CA ARG A 142 -56.51 18.96 1.29
C ARG A 142 -55.48 19.07 2.41
N ILE A 143 -55.89 19.23 3.67
CA ILE A 143 -54.98 19.26 4.83
C ILE A 143 -54.37 17.86 5.04
N SER A 144 -55.18 16.80 4.89
CA SER A 144 -54.71 15.42 4.97
C SER A 144 -53.68 15.12 3.89
N ASP A 145 -53.93 15.53 2.64
CA ASP A 145 -52.98 15.37 1.52
C ASP A 145 -51.68 16.14 1.76
N LEU A 146 -51.77 17.35 2.31
CA LEU A 146 -50.60 18.15 2.66
C LEU A 146 -49.77 17.51 3.78
N ASN A 147 -50.43 16.95 4.80
CA ASN A 147 -49.76 16.24 5.89
C ASN A 147 -49.12 14.93 5.39
N VAL A 148 -49.79 14.18 4.52
CA VAL A 148 -49.23 12.97 3.88
C VAL A 148 -48.01 13.35 3.02
N ALA A 149 -48.09 14.43 2.25
CA ALA A 149 -46.97 14.94 1.47
C ALA A 149 -45.80 15.41 2.36
N GLY A 150 -46.10 16.04 3.50
CA GLY A 150 -45.10 16.45 4.50
C GLY A 150 -44.40 15.27 5.16
N ALA A 151 -45.15 14.24 5.54
CA ALA A 151 -44.62 13.00 6.10
C ALA A 151 -43.72 12.26 5.09
N GLN A 152 -44.18 12.09 3.85
CA GLN A 152 -43.36 11.51 2.77
C GLN A 152 -42.09 12.32 2.50
N ALA A 153 -42.17 13.66 2.54
CA ALA A 153 -41.00 14.49 2.34
C ALA A 153 -39.98 14.39 3.48
N ALA A 154 -40.44 14.24 4.73
CA ALA A 154 -39.60 13.99 5.88
C ALA A 154 -38.91 12.63 5.80
N GLU A 155 -39.63 11.58 5.41
CA GLU A 155 -39.11 10.24 5.19
C GLU A 155 -38.04 10.22 4.08
N ILE A 156 -38.32 10.86 2.94
CA ILE A 156 -37.36 10.98 1.83
C ILE A 156 -36.11 11.78 2.25
N LYS A 157 -36.26 12.80 3.11
CA LYS A 157 -35.11 13.56 3.61
C LYS A 157 -34.24 12.71 4.53
N GLU A 158 -34.86 11.92 5.40
CA GLU A 158 -34.16 11.05 6.33
C GLU A 158 -33.42 9.93 5.57
N SER A 159 -34.07 9.29 4.59
CA SER A 159 -33.41 8.28 3.76
C SER A 159 -32.22 8.85 2.99
N LEU A 160 -32.34 10.04 2.37
CA LEU A 160 -31.21 10.69 1.69
C LEU A 160 -30.07 11.06 2.65
N LYS A 161 -30.36 11.40 3.90
CA LYS A 161 -29.33 11.68 4.92
C LYS A 161 -28.60 10.40 5.31
N GLN A 162 -29.33 9.32 5.54
CA GLN A 162 -28.76 8.00 5.83
C GLN A 162 -27.91 7.49 4.65
N ASP A 163 -28.38 7.66 3.42
CA ASP A 163 -27.62 7.33 2.21
C ASP A 163 -26.31 8.12 2.13
N LEU A 164 -26.34 9.42 2.46
CA LEU A 164 -25.14 10.25 2.48
C LEU A 164 -24.15 9.79 3.56
N GLU A 165 -24.62 9.49 4.77
CA GLU A 165 -23.79 8.97 5.85
C GLU A 165 -23.18 7.60 5.51
N ALA A 166 -23.96 6.73 4.85
CA ALA A 166 -23.49 5.43 4.39
C ALA A 166 -22.42 5.58 3.30
N GLN A 167 -22.61 6.49 2.34
CA GLN A 167 -21.61 6.79 1.30
C GLN A 167 -20.32 7.35 1.90
N GLN A 168 -20.42 8.24 2.89
CA GLN A 168 -19.25 8.80 3.58
C GLN A 168 -18.42 7.73 4.27
N LYS A 169 -19.08 6.80 4.99
CA LYS A 169 -18.41 5.66 5.62
C LYS A 169 -17.74 4.76 4.60
N GLU A 170 -18.37 4.53 3.45
CA GLU A 170 -17.78 3.71 2.39
C GLU A 170 -16.55 4.39 1.78
N ARG A 171 -16.61 5.71 1.56
CA ARG A 171 -15.46 6.50 1.10
C ARG A 171 -14.30 6.44 2.10
N GLU A 172 -14.57 6.58 3.41
CA GLU A 172 -13.54 6.46 4.45
C GLU A 172 -12.86 5.09 4.46
N LYS A 173 -13.61 4.00 4.24
CA LYS A 173 -13.03 2.67 4.07
C LYS A 173 -12.16 2.57 2.83
N GLN A 174 -12.59 3.14 1.71
CA GLN A 174 -11.82 3.17 0.46
C GLN A 174 -10.52 3.95 0.63
N GLU A 175 -10.56 5.10 1.30
CA GLU A 175 -9.39 5.92 1.64
C GLU A 175 -8.43 5.17 2.56
N ALA A 176 -8.94 4.49 3.59
CA ALA A 176 -8.13 3.65 4.47
C ALA A 176 -7.46 2.49 3.71
N ALA A 177 -8.22 1.80 2.86
CA ALA A 177 -7.68 0.74 2.01
C ALA A 177 -6.59 1.26 1.07
N ARG A 178 -6.77 2.46 0.52
CA ARG A 178 -5.76 3.11 -0.33
C ARG A 178 -4.48 3.41 0.45
N VAL A 179 -4.59 3.95 1.65
CA VAL A 179 -3.44 4.24 2.52
C VAL A 179 -2.65 2.96 2.81
N GLU A 180 -3.33 1.85 3.09
CA GLU A 180 -2.67 0.55 3.31
C GLU A 180 -1.95 0.05 2.05
N GLN A 181 -2.55 0.19 0.86
CA GLN A 181 -1.89 -0.18 -0.40
C GLN A 181 -0.66 0.69 -0.70
N VAL A 182 -0.72 1.99 -0.40
CA VAL A 182 0.43 2.91 -0.52
C VAL A 182 1.57 2.47 0.40
N LYS A 183 1.28 2.15 1.66
CA LYS A 183 2.28 1.63 2.61
C LYS A 183 2.92 0.33 2.10
N LEU A 184 2.11 -0.61 1.58
CA LEU A 184 2.61 -1.86 1.02
C LEU A 184 3.54 -1.61 -0.17
N ARG A 185 3.16 -0.74 -1.10
CA ARG A 185 4.00 -0.34 -2.24
C ARG A 185 5.33 0.24 -1.75
N ASP A 186 5.31 1.11 -0.75
CA ASP A 186 6.52 1.75 -0.22
C ASP A 186 7.46 0.75 0.47
N GLN A 187 6.91 -0.21 1.20
CA GLN A 187 7.66 -1.34 1.75
C GLN A 187 8.30 -2.18 0.63
N LEU A 188 7.54 -2.56 -0.40
CA LEU A 188 8.06 -3.33 -1.53
C LEU A 188 9.16 -2.56 -2.30
N ASN A 189 9.04 -1.25 -2.43
CA ASN A 189 10.08 -0.40 -3.03
C ASN A 189 11.36 -0.39 -2.18
N SER A 190 11.23 -0.33 -0.86
CA SER A 190 12.36 -0.46 0.06
C SER A 190 13.03 -1.82 -0.06
N ASP A 191 12.26 -2.91 -0.06
CA ASP A 191 12.77 -4.27 -0.23
C ASP A 191 13.49 -4.45 -1.57
N LEU A 192 12.92 -3.91 -2.65
CA LEU A 192 13.55 -3.92 -3.98
C LEU A 192 14.88 -3.16 -3.98
N SER A 193 14.95 -2.02 -3.28
CA SER A 193 16.19 -1.25 -3.16
C SER A 193 17.26 -2.04 -2.41
N GLN A 194 16.90 -2.78 -1.35
CA GLN A 194 17.82 -3.63 -0.60
C GLN A 194 18.33 -4.79 -1.47
N LEU A 195 17.44 -5.44 -2.23
CA LEU A 195 17.80 -6.52 -3.16
C LEU A 195 18.78 -6.08 -4.25
N LYS A 196 18.70 -4.82 -4.70
CA LYS A 196 19.63 -4.24 -5.69
C LYS A 196 21.01 -3.92 -5.13
N THR A 197 21.14 -3.75 -3.82
CA THR A 197 22.41 -3.46 -3.15
C THR A 197 23.18 -4.71 -2.70
N LEU A 198 22.54 -5.88 -2.81
CA LEU A 198 23.12 -7.21 -2.55
C LEU A 198 23.71 -7.79 -3.84
#